data_AF-B7PAR5-F1
#
_entry.id   AF-B7PAR5-F1
#
_cell.length_a   1.000
_cell.length_b   1.000
_cell.length_c   1.000
_cell.angle_alpha   90.00
_cell.angle_beta   90.00
_cell.angle_gamma   90.00
#
_symmetry.space_group_name_H-M   'P 1'
#
loop_
_entity.id
_entity.type
_entity.pdbx_description
1 polymer ?
#
loop_
_entity_poly.entity_id
_entity_poly.type
_entity_poly.pdbx_seq_one_letter_code
_entity_poly.pdbx_strand_id
1 'polypeptide(L)'
;MPYSRWGAKSCALCEDESLSRTGVCIGCDAGMCKTFFHVTCAQREGLLSEASMEEIADPFFAYCKMHADKNIVRSKRKNWLALQSRNKNQAAVHDPKEKARVERKLAWHRERYQVHRAERPAPWVPTQKMPRLLTSSPWACRQLLRKAQLLGISQQSHLAAESMVDVRRKWHVPPAFSLEFVSYYLDRGNRVLTMRRHLDELLQQNTELQEQEQLLRQKYDQAIIQLDELKKENTRMHDCGTELWKILCDLTNKVTLYPLR
;
A
#
# COMPACT_ATOMS: atom_id res chain seq x y z
N MET A 1 2.03 -35.59 6.07
CA MET A 1 2.62 -34.23 6.16
C MET A 1 1.54 -33.25 6.62
N PRO A 2 1.77 -32.44 7.66
CA PRO A 2 0.74 -31.53 8.20
C PRO A 2 0.33 -30.46 7.19
N TYR A 3 -0.98 -30.18 7.09
CA TYR A 3 -1.52 -29.14 6.21
C TYR A 3 -0.99 -27.74 6.56
N SER A 4 -0.67 -27.50 7.83
CA SER A 4 -0.07 -26.26 8.33
C SER A 4 1.30 -25.92 7.74
N ARG A 5 1.99 -26.86 7.08
CA ARG A 5 3.29 -26.60 6.44
C ARG A 5 3.17 -25.97 5.04
N TRP A 6 2.01 -26.07 4.40
CA TRP A 6 1.80 -25.55 3.05
C TRP A 6 1.74 -24.02 3.07
N GLY A 7 2.67 -23.38 2.37
CA GLY A 7 2.79 -21.92 2.29
C GLY A 7 3.10 -21.18 3.60
N ALA A 8 3.54 -21.92 4.63
CA ALA A 8 3.88 -21.35 5.93
C ALA A 8 5.16 -20.50 5.90
N LYS A 9 6.13 -20.92 5.09
CA LYS A 9 7.45 -20.28 4.95
C LYS A 9 7.66 -19.83 3.51
N SER A 10 8.30 -18.67 3.33
CA SER A 10 8.68 -18.14 2.02
C SER A 10 10.00 -18.74 1.56
N CYS A 11 10.07 -19.15 0.29
CA CYS A 11 11.27 -19.63 -0.35
C CYS A 11 12.18 -18.46 -0.75
N ALA A 12 13.40 -18.44 -0.25
CA ALA A 12 14.41 -17.43 -0.58
C ALA A 12 15.07 -17.62 -1.96
N LEU A 13 14.71 -18.70 -2.69
CA LEU A 13 15.34 -19.10 -3.95
C LEU A 13 14.38 -19.07 -5.14
N CYS A 14 13.13 -18.66 -4.95
CA CYS A 14 12.18 -18.51 -6.05
C CYS A 14 12.60 -17.37 -6.98
N GLU A 15 12.49 -17.60 -8.29
CA GLU A 15 12.69 -16.54 -9.31
C GLU A 15 11.53 -15.54 -9.29
N ASP A 16 10.32 -16.02 -9.04
CA ASP A 16 9.11 -15.23 -8.92
C ASP A 16 8.67 -15.19 -7.46
N GLU A 17 8.68 -13.99 -6.87
CA GLU A 17 8.33 -13.77 -5.46
C GLU A 17 6.88 -14.17 -5.16
N SER A 18 5.97 -14.06 -6.13
CA SER A 18 4.57 -14.48 -5.96
C SER A 18 4.43 -15.98 -5.71
N LEU A 19 5.42 -16.77 -6.14
CA LEU A 19 5.49 -18.21 -5.92
C LEU A 19 6.26 -18.59 -4.64
N SER A 20 6.90 -17.63 -3.97
CA SER A 20 7.77 -17.89 -2.80
C SER A 20 7.03 -18.59 -1.66
N ARG A 21 5.75 -18.29 -1.45
CA ARG A 21 4.90 -18.88 -0.40
C ARG A 21 4.02 -20.04 -0.89
N THR A 22 4.30 -20.60 -2.05
CA THR A 22 3.58 -21.78 -2.55
C THR A 22 4.21 -23.07 -2.04
N GLY A 23 3.51 -24.21 -2.14
CA GLY A 23 4.05 -25.53 -1.82
C GLY A 23 4.55 -25.66 -0.39
N VAL A 24 5.62 -26.44 -0.20
CA VAL A 24 6.28 -26.63 1.10
C VAL A 24 7.75 -26.30 0.97
N CYS A 25 8.27 -25.53 1.93
CA CYS A 25 9.68 -25.21 2.06
C CYS A 25 10.34 -26.08 3.12
N ILE A 26 11.61 -26.41 2.90
CA ILE A 26 12.53 -26.99 3.88
C ILE A 26 13.42 -25.89 4.46
N GLY A 27 13.91 -26.09 5.67
CA GLY A 27 14.85 -25.19 6.34
C GLY A 27 16.29 -25.55 5.99
N CYS A 28 17.19 -24.60 6.18
CA CYS A 28 18.62 -24.88 6.20
C CYS A 28 18.99 -25.66 7.46
N ASP A 29 19.78 -26.73 7.31
CA ASP A 29 20.22 -27.59 8.43
C ASP A 29 21.39 -27.00 9.25
N ALA A 30 21.83 -25.78 8.92
CA ALA A 30 22.81 -25.08 9.74
C ALA A 30 22.14 -24.55 11.01
N GLY A 31 22.79 -24.76 12.15
CA GLY A 31 22.30 -24.31 13.45
C GLY A 31 21.86 -22.85 13.44
N MET A 32 20.68 -22.57 13.99
CA MET A 32 20.06 -21.24 14.10
C MET A 32 19.74 -20.52 12.77
N CYS A 33 19.98 -21.13 11.61
CA CYS A 33 19.63 -20.53 10.33
C CYS A 33 18.10 -20.58 10.11
N LYS A 34 17.49 -19.44 9.79
CA LYS A 34 16.05 -19.32 9.50
C LYS A 34 15.75 -19.19 8.00
N THR A 35 16.69 -19.61 7.15
CA THR A 35 16.49 -19.58 5.69
C THR A 35 15.66 -20.79 5.27
N PHE A 36 14.61 -20.54 4.50
CA PHE A 36 13.74 -21.58 3.96
C PHE A 36 13.74 -21.53 2.43
N PHE A 37 13.57 -22.68 1.81
CA PHE A 37 13.49 -22.79 0.35
C PHE A 37 12.72 -24.03 -0.07
N HIS A 38 12.12 -23.99 -1.26
CA HIS A 38 11.56 -25.20 -1.87
C HIS A 38 12.67 -26.19 -2.18
N VAL A 39 12.39 -27.48 -2.01
CA VAL A 39 13.30 -28.57 -2.37
C VAL A 39 13.74 -28.45 -3.84
N THR A 40 12.81 -28.16 -4.74
CA THR A 40 13.10 -27.98 -6.18
C THR A 40 13.96 -26.75 -6.47
N CYS A 41 13.79 -25.67 -5.70
CA CYS A 41 14.65 -24.48 -5.84
C CYS A 41 16.05 -24.75 -5.29
N ALA A 42 16.17 -25.46 -4.17
CA ALA A 42 17.46 -25.90 -3.64
C ALA A 42 18.17 -26.86 -4.61
N GLN A 43 17.43 -27.77 -5.24
CA GLN A 43 17.98 -28.68 -6.25
C GLN A 43 18.56 -27.90 -7.44
N ARG A 44 17.81 -26.92 -7.98
CA ARG A 44 18.28 -26.03 -9.05
C ARG A 44 19.55 -25.28 -8.67
N GLU A 45 19.61 -24.80 -7.43
CA GLU A 45 20.76 -24.05 -6.92
C GLU A 45 21.91 -24.96 -6.46
N GLY A 46 21.76 -26.28 -6.46
CA GLY A 46 22.81 -27.23 -6.05
C GLY A 46 23.02 -27.35 -4.54
N LEU A 47 22.00 -27.06 -3.73
CA LEU A 47 22.07 -26.95 -2.27
C LEU A 47 21.67 -28.21 -1.50
N LEU A 48 21.13 -29.23 -2.18
CA LEU A 48 20.76 -30.51 -1.58
C LEU A 48 21.97 -31.41 -1.43
N SER A 49 22.06 -32.13 -0.32
CA SER A 49 23.13 -33.08 0.00
C SER A 49 22.56 -34.40 0.52
N GLU A 50 23.31 -35.46 0.29
CA GLU A 50 23.00 -36.81 0.72
C GLU A 50 24.01 -37.18 1.80
N ALA A 51 23.53 -37.72 2.92
CA ALA A 51 24.39 -38.23 3.97
C ALA A 51 24.97 -39.59 3.55
N SER A 52 26.28 -39.77 3.66
CA SER A 52 26.98 -41.01 3.24
C SER A 52 27.05 -42.08 4.35
N MET A 53 26.18 -42.03 5.37
CA MET A 53 26.25 -42.91 6.53
C MET A 53 24.87 -43.35 7.02
N GLU A 54 24.79 -44.62 7.43
CA GLU A 54 23.57 -45.27 7.93
C GLU A 54 23.09 -44.75 9.29
N GLU A 55 23.90 -43.95 10.00
CA GLU A 55 23.61 -43.47 11.36
C GLU A 55 22.89 -42.10 11.43
N ILE A 56 22.63 -41.45 10.29
CA ILE A 56 21.96 -40.14 10.27
C ILE A 56 20.46 -40.33 10.08
N ALA A 57 19.66 -39.75 11.00
CA ALA A 57 18.20 -39.89 11.01
C ALA A 57 17.50 -39.33 9.75
N ASP A 58 18.09 -38.32 9.09
CA ASP A 58 17.61 -37.81 7.80
C ASP A 58 18.66 -38.01 6.69
N PRO A 59 18.43 -38.92 5.72
CA PRO A 59 19.37 -39.18 4.65
C PRO A 59 19.56 -37.99 3.70
N PHE A 60 18.64 -37.00 3.72
CA PHE A 60 18.69 -35.84 2.83
C PHE A 60 18.62 -34.53 3.62
N PHE A 61 19.62 -33.68 3.44
CA PHE A 61 19.70 -32.38 4.12
C PHE A 61 20.09 -31.27 3.13
N ALA A 62 19.95 -30.02 3.54
CA ALA A 62 20.23 -28.87 2.69
C ALA A 62 20.84 -27.69 3.45
N TYR A 63 21.84 -27.05 2.83
CA TYR A 63 22.43 -25.82 3.34
C TYR A 63 22.10 -24.64 2.44
N CYS A 64 21.80 -23.47 3.02
CA CYS A 64 21.59 -22.26 2.23
C CYS A 64 22.90 -21.79 1.58
N LYS A 65 22.82 -20.82 0.65
CA LYS A 65 23.98 -20.29 -0.08
C LYS A 65 25.12 -19.78 0.83
N MET A 66 24.79 -19.37 2.06
CA MET A 66 25.78 -18.88 3.03
C MET A 66 26.54 -20.01 3.72
N HIS A 67 25.94 -21.20 3.85
CA HIS A 67 26.49 -22.33 4.62
C HIS A 67 26.96 -23.48 3.73
N ALA A 68 26.52 -23.53 2.48
CA ALA A 68 26.92 -24.57 1.55
C ALA A 68 28.33 -24.30 0.98
N ASP A 69 29.12 -25.35 0.77
CA ASP A 69 30.41 -25.27 0.09
C ASP A 69 30.21 -24.82 -1.37
N LYS A 70 30.79 -23.66 -1.71
CA LYS A 70 30.69 -23.03 -3.02
C LYS A 70 31.17 -23.93 -4.16
N ASN A 71 32.17 -24.77 -3.95
CA ASN A 71 32.70 -25.66 -4.99
C ASN A 71 31.74 -26.82 -5.27
N ILE A 72 31.22 -27.44 -4.22
CA ILE A 72 30.21 -28.51 -4.34
C ILE A 72 28.93 -27.97 -5.00
N VAL A 73 28.46 -26.80 -4.55
CA VAL A 73 27.28 -26.12 -5.09
C VAL A 73 27.46 -25.83 -6.58
N ARG A 74 28.61 -25.29 -6.99
CA ARG A 74 28.91 -25.02 -8.41
C ARG A 74 28.89 -26.30 -9.24
N SER A 75 29.47 -27.39 -8.74
CA SER A 75 29.47 -28.69 -9.43
C SER A 75 28.05 -29.24 -9.58
N LYS A 76 27.28 -29.29 -8.49
CA LYS A 76 25.88 -29.76 -8.50
C LYS A 76 24.98 -28.92 -9.42
N ARG A 77 25.15 -27.59 -9.43
CA ARG A 77 24.41 -26.69 -10.32
C ARG A 77 24.75 -26.93 -11.80
N LYS A 78 26.03 -27.16 -12.15
CA LYS A 78 26.42 -27.55 -13.51
C LYS A 78 25.75 -28.86 -13.93
N ASN A 79 25.74 -29.86 -13.05
CA ASN A 79 25.07 -31.15 -13.32
C ASN A 79 23.56 -30.97 -13.53
N TRP A 80 22.91 -30.12 -12.72
CA TRP A 80 21.49 -29.80 -12.88
C TRP A 80 21.20 -29.17 -14.25
N LEU A 81 22.02 -28.21 -14.68
CA LEU A 81 21.89 -27.57 -15.99
C LEU A 81 22.08 -28.57 -17.13
N ALA A 82 23.06 -29.47 -17.02
CA ALA A 82 23.29 -30.54 -17.99
C ALA A 82 22.10 -31.53 -18.08
N LEU A 83 21.49 -31.86 -16.94
CA LEU A 83 20.26 -32.68 -16.92
C LEU A 83 19.08 -31.94 -17.57
N GLN A 84 18.93 -30.64 -17.30
CA GLN A 84 17.87 -29.84 -17.87
C GLN A 84 18.01 -29.72 -19.40
N SER A 85 19.22 -29.52 -19.92
CA SER A 85 19.47 -29.47 -21.37
C SER A 85 19.18 -30.82 -22.04
N ARG A 86 19.60 -31.92 -21.42
CA ARG A 86 19.29 -33.27 -21.92
C ARG A 86 17.79 -33.54 -22.00
N ASN A 87 17.02 -33.15 -20.99
CA ASN A 87 15.56 -33.32 -21.01
C ASN A 87 14.89 -32.48 -22.11
N LYS A 88 15.36 -31.27 -22.37
CA LYS A 88 14.85 -30.45 -23.48
C LYS A 88 15.12 -31.10 -24.85
N ASN A 89 16.29 -31.72 -25.01
CA ASN A 89 16.69 -32.37 -26.26
C ASN A 89 16.06 -33.76 -26.45
N GLN A 90 15.65 -34.44 -25.37
CA GLN A 90 14.96 -35.75 -25.45
C GLN A 90 13.53 -35.68 -26.00
N ALA A 91 12.92 -34.49 -26.10
CA ALA A 91 11.63 -34.32 -26.78
C ALA A 91 11.69 -34.60 -28.29
N ALA A 92 12.89 -34.81 -28.86
CA ALA A 92 13.14 -35.05 -30.28
C ALA A 92 13.58 -36.50 -30.60
N VAL A 93 13.15 -37.52 -29.85
CA VAL A 93 13.37 -38.92 -30.26
C VAL A 93 12.47 -39.25 -31.45
N HIS A 94 12.99 -39.04 -32.65
CA HIS A 94 12.30 -39.23 -33.92
C HIS A 94 12.35 -40.68 -34.46
N ASP A 95 13.13 -41.59 -33.86
CA ASP A 95 13.23 -42.97 -34.34
C ASP A 95 12.05 -43.83 -33.86
N PRO A 96 11.19 -44.34 -34.78
CA PRO A 96 10.05 -45.18 -34.42
C PRO A 96 10.43 -46.47 -33.71
N LYS A 97 11.60 -47.05 -34.01
CA LYS A 97 12.07 -48.31 -33.38
C LYS A 97 12.42 -48.09 -31.92
N GLU A 98 13.12 -47.00 -31.64
CA GLU A 98 13.47 -46.59 -30.29
C GLU A 98 12.22 -46.27 -29.47
N LYS A 99 11.23 -45.59 -30.06
CA LYS A 99 9.95 -45.33 -29.42
C LYS A 99 9.22 -46.62 -29.03
N ALA A 100 9.12 -47.59 -29.94
CA ALA A 100 8.48 -48.88 -29.66
C ALA A 100 9.22 -49.67 -28.57
N ARG A 101 10.56 -49.59 -28.52
CA ARG A 101 11.38 -50.18 -27.44
C ARG A 101 11.06 -49.53 -26.09
N VAL A 102 10.98 -48.21 -26.04
CA VAL A 102 10.67 -47.44 -24.83
C VAL A 102 9.26 -47.77 -24.34
N GLU A 103 8.27 -47.80 -25.22
CA GLU A 103 6.88 -48.17 -24.89
C GLU A 103 6.79 -49.58 -24.31
N ARG A 104 7.50 -50.56 -24.89
CA ARG A 104 7.57 -51.92 -24.36
C ARG A 104 8.18 -51.98 -22.96
N LYS A 105 9.30 -51.28 -22.73
CA LYS A 105 9.93 -51.20 -21.40
C LYS A 105 9.03 -50.48 -20.39
N LEU A 106 8.33 -49.42 -20.80
CA LEU A 106 7.37 -48.71 -19.97
C LEU A 106 6.20 -49.61 -19.58
N ALA A 107 5.67 -50.40 -20.51
CA ALA A 107 4.61 -51.38 -20.23
C ALA A 107 5.07 -52.41 -19.20
N TRP A 108 6.24 -53.01 -19.40
CA TRP A 108 6.84 -53.97 -18.45
C TRP A 108 7.06 -53.36 -17.06
N HIS A 109 7.60 -52.15 -16.98
CA HIS A 109 7.79 -51.46 -15.69
C HIS A 109 6.46 -51.11 -15.01
N ARG A 110 5.42 -50.74 -15.77
CA ARG A 110 4.09 -50.45 -15.23
C ARG A 110 3.45 -51.70 -14.65
N GLU A 111 3.52 -52.82 -15.36
CA GLU A 111 3.00 -54.12 -14.89
C GLU A 111 3.71 -54.55 -13.60
N ARG A 112 5.05 -54.54 -13.60
CA ARG A 112 5.85 -54.85 -12.41
C ARG A 112 5.54 -53.92 -11.23
N TYR A 113 5.35 -52.63 -11.49
CA TYR A 113 4.95 -51.67 -10.47
C TYR A 113 3.55 -51.95 -9.93
N GLN A 114 2.58 -52.36 -10.77
CA GLN A 114 1.23 -52.71 -10.35
C GLN A 114 1.23 -53.91 -9.42
N VAL A 115 1.96 -54.98 -9.77
CA VAL A 115 2.11 -56.18 -8.93
C VAL A 115 2.71 -55.79 -7.57
N HIS A 116 3.85 -55.10 -7.58
CA HIS A 116 4.52 -54.69 -6.35
C HIS A 116 3.71 -53.67 -5.53
N ARG A 117 2.90 -52.84 -6.17
CA ARG A 117 1.98 -51.92 -5.48
C ARG A 117 0.83 -52.66 -4.80
N ALA A 118 0.35 -53.77 -5.39
CA ALA A 118 -0.68 -54.60 -4.79
C ALA A 118 -0.18 -55.35 -3.55
N GLU A 119 1.09 -55.75 -3.55
CA GLU A 119 1.75 -56.40 -2.39
C GLU A 119 2.04 -55.42 -1.24
N ARG A 120 2.16 -54.12 -1.53
CA ARG A 120 2.45 -53.11 -0.52
C ARG A 120 1.20 -52.78 0.30
N PRO A 121 1.31 -52.68 1.65
CA PRO A 121 0.21 -52.19 2.45
C PRO A 121 -0.18 -50.79 1.99
N ALA A 122 -1.49 -50.52 1.96
CA ALA A 122 -1.99 -49.23 1.56
C ALA A 122 -1.35 -48.15 2.47
N PRO A 123 -0.71 -47.11 1.90
CA PRO A 123 -0.12 -46.07 2.70
C PRO A 123 -1.24 -45.38 3.49
N TRP A 124 -0.98 -45.07 4.76
CA TRP A 124 -1.91 -44.29 5.55
C TRP A 124 -2.16 -42.95 4.85
N VAL A 125 -3.41 -42.71 4.48
CA VAL A 125 -3.86 -41.44 3.91
C VAL A 125 -4.84 -40.80 4.91
N PRO A 126 -4.74 -39.49 5.17
CA PRO A 126 -5.73 -38.81 5.99
C PRO A 126 -7.13 -39.03 5.44
N THR A 127 -8.04 -39.54 6.28
CA THR A 127 -9.43 -39.84 5.92
C THR A 127 -10.21 -38.57 5.57
N GLN A 128 -9.82 -37.42 6.12
CA GLN A 128 -10.41 -36.13 5.84
C GLN A 128 -9.47 -35.25 5.00
N LYS A 129 -9.92 -34.89 3.79
CA LYS A 129 -9.24 -33.89 2.97
C LYS A 129 -9.54 -32.50 3.52
N MET A 130 -8.53 -31.77 3.96
CA MET A 130 -8.70 -30.39 4.42
C MET A 130 -8.53 -29.42 3.25
N PRO A 131 -9.37 -28.38 3.15
CA PRO A 131 -9.19 -27.33 2.16
C PRO A 131 -7.87 -26.59 2.43
N ARG A 132 -7.20 -26.17 1.35
CA ARG A 132 -5.99 -25.34 1.40
C ARG A 132 -6.26 -24.02 0.71
N LEU A 133 -5.57 -22.97 1.14
CA LEU A 133 -5.59 -21.69 0.44
C LEU A 133 -5.07 -21.87 -1.00
N LEU A 134 -5.76 -21.26 -1.98
CA LEU A 134 -5.34 -21.31 -3.39
C LEU A 134 -3.92 -20.77 -3.59
N THR A 135 -3.53 -19.78 -2.78
CA THR A 135 -2.19 -19.17 -2.77
C THR A 135 -1.07 -20.13 -2.36
N SER A 136 -1.41 -21.26 -1.72
CA SER A 136 -0.44 -22.31 -1.39
C SER A 136 -0.17 -23.27 -2.56
N SER A 137 -0.96 -23.23 -3.63
CA SER A 137 -0.80 -24.10 -4.80
C SER A 137 0.01 -23.39 -5.89
N PRO A 138 1.23 -23.86 -6.21
CA PRO A 138 2.04 -23.24 -7.27
C PRO A 138 1.34 -23.26 -8.63
N TRP A 139 0.58 -24.33 -8.92
CA TRP A 139 -0.19 -24.43 -10.15
C TRP A 139 -1.32 -23.42 -10.20
N ALA A 140 -2.11 -23.31 -9.12
CA ALA A 140 -3.21 -22.35 -9.07
C ALA A 140 -2.70 -20.90 -9.20
N CYS A 141 -1.62 -20.57 -8.50
CA CYS A 141 -0.97 -19.26 -8.61
C CYS A 141 -0.53 -18.98 -10.05
N ARG A 142 0.15 -19.91 -10.73
CA ARG A 142 0.56 -19.74 -12.13
C ARG A 142 -0.63 -19.52 -13.07
N GLN A 143 -1.72 -20.26 -12.88
CA GLN A 143 -2.94 -20.09 -13.69
C GLN A 143 -3.59 -18.73 -13.45
N LEU A 144 -3.68 -18.29 -12.19
CA LEU A 144 -4.24 -16.99 -11.83
C LEU A 144 -3.37 -15.84 -12.38
N LEU A 145 -2.04 -15.95 -12.28
CA LEU A 145 -1.10 -14.99 -12.86
C LEU A 145 -1.22 -14.94 -14.37
N ARG A 146 -1.30 -16.11 -15.03
CA ARG A 146 -1.50 -16.18 -16.48
C ARG A 146 -2.84 -15.56 -16.89
N LYS A 147 -3.91 -15.83 -16.14
CA LYS A 147 -5.21 -15.19 -16.36
C LYS A 147 -5.14 -13.68 -16.21
N ALA A 148 -4.50 -13.18 -15.14
CA ALA A 148 -4.32 -11.75 -14.93
C ALA A 148 -3.58 -11.09 -16.09
N GLN A 149 -2.48 -11.71 -16.56
CA GLN A 149 -1.74 -11.26 -17.74
C GLN A 149 -2.62 -11.19 -19.00
N LEU A 150 -3.43 -12.22 -19.25
CA LEU A 150 -4.32 -12.26 -20.42
C LEU A 150 -5.45 -11.22 -20.33
N LEU A 151 -5.86 -10.84 -19.12
CA LEU A 151 -6.85 -9.79 -18.88
C LEU A 151 -6.23 -8.37 -18.89
N GLY A 152 -4.92 -8.24 -19.14
CA GLY A 152 -4.22 -6.95 -19.09
C GLY A 152 -4.07 -6.37 -17.68
N ILE A 153 -4.27 -7.19 -16.64
CA ILE A 153 -4.06 -6.79 -15.25
C ILE A 153 -2.56 -6.88 -14.97
N SER A 154 -1.85 -5.75 -15.09
CA SER A 154 -0.41 -5.69 -14.84
C SER A 154 -0.11 -5.83 -13.34
N GLN A 155 0.91 -6.61 -13.02
CA GLN A 155 1.43 -6.79 -11.66
C GLN A 155 2.02 -5.47 -11.10
N GLN A 156 2.35 -4.52 -11.98
CA GLN A 156 2.90 -3.20 -11.64
C GLN A 156 1.82 -2.10 -11.54
N SER A 157 0.66 -2.24 -12.20
CA SER A 157 -0.37 -1.20 -12.22
C SER A 157 -1.15 -1.04 -10.91
N HIS A 158 -0.96 -1.95 -9.95
CA HIS A 158 -1.56 -1.82 -8.62
C HIS A 158 -0.76 -0.96 -7.63
N LEU A 159 0.42 -0.45 -8.02
CA LEU A 159 1.27 0.38 -7.14
C LEU A 159 1.35 1.86 -7.59
N ALA A 160 0.21 2.55 -7.62
CA ALA A 160 0.11 3.91 -7.06
C ALA A 160 0.17 5.18 -7.95
N ALA A 161 0.18 5.18 -9.29
CA ALA A 161 0.29 6.47 -10.02
C ALA A 161 -1.05 7.08 -10.48
N GLU A 162 -1.82 6.38 -11.31
CA GLU A 162 -2.89 7.03 -12.07
C GLU A 162 -4.21 7.22 -11.30
N SER A 163 -4.56 6.31 -10.37
CA SER A 163 -5.81 6.42 -9.60
C SER A 163 -5.75 7.46 -8.47
N MET A 164 -4.56 7.87 -8.02
CA MET A 164 -4.43 8.81 -6.89
C MET A 164 -4.82 10.24 -7.24
N VAL A 165 -4.66 10.65 -8.50
CA VAL A 165 -4.98 12.03 -8.94
C VAL A 165 -6.48 12.28 -8.93
N ASP A 166 -7.27 11.26 -9.32
CA ASP A 166 -8.72 11.39 -9.45
C ASP A 166 -9.45 11.32 -8.09
N VAL A 167 -8.89 10.59 -7.13
CA VAL A 167 -9.40 10.52 -5.75
C VAL A 167 -9.43 11.88 -5.05
N ARG A 168 -8.50 12.79 -5.37
CA ARG A 168 -8.46 14.14 -4.79
C ARG A 168 -9.66 15.00 -5.16
N ARG A 169 -10.36 14.68 -6.25
CA ARG A 169 -11.54 15.42 -6.72
C ARG A 169 -12.85 14.84 -6.20
N LYS A 170 -12.83 13.60 -5.71
CA LYS A 170 -14.03 12.90 -5.22
C LYS A 170 -14.28 13.25 -3.75
N TRP A 171 -15.52 13.61 -3.43
CA TRP A 171 -15.98 13.86 -2.05
C TRP A 171 -16.56 12.62 -1.38
N HIS A 172 -17.01 11.66 -2.17
CA HIS A 172 -17.58 10.40 -1.69
C HIS A 172 -17.10 9.23 -2.54
N VAL A 173 -16.58 8.20 -1.88
CA VAL A 173 -16.21 6.91 -2.46
C VAL A 173 -16.82 5.84 -1.56
N PRO A 174 -17.64 4.90 -2.08
CA PRO A 174 -18.27 3.88 -1.25
C PRO A 174 -17.21 2.99 -0.59
N PRO A 175 -17.41 2.55 0.67
CA PRO A 175 -16.51 1.62 1.35
C PRO A 175 -16.34 0.31 0.58
N ALA A 176 -15.09 0.03 0.20
CA ALA A 176 -14.72 -1.20 -0.49
C ALA A 176 -13.27 -1.55 -0.17
N PHE A 177 -12.90 -2.84 -0.28
CA PHE A 177 -11.50 -3.25 -0.30
C PHE A 177 -10.88 -2.97 -1.66
N SER A 178 -10.79 -1.68 -2.01
CA SER A 178 -10.21 -1.18 -3.25
C SER A 178 -9.10 -0.18 -2.95
N LEU A 179 -8.13 -0.07 -3.86
CA LEU A 179 -7.06 0.94 -3.76
C LEU A 179 -7.66 2.36 -3.74
N GLU A 180 -8.71 2.59 -4.53
CA GLU A 180 -9.43 3.86 -4.59
C GLU A 180 -10.00 4.27 -3.23
N PHE A 181 -10.66 3.35 -2.51
CA PHE A 181 -11.21 3.64 -1.20
C PHE A 181 -10.12 3.85 -0.15
N VAL A 182 -9.05 3.05 -0.17
CA VAL A 182 -7.91 3.23 0.76
C VAL A 182 -7.26 4.59 0.55
N SER A 183 -7.00 4.99 -0.70
CA SER A 183 -6.46 6.32 -1.02
C SER A 183 -7.42 7.44 -0.61
N TYR A 184 -8.73 7.28 -0.86
CA TYR A 184 -9.75 8.26 -0.47
C TYR A 184 -9.81 8.43 1.05
N TYR A 185 -9.75 7.33 1.80
CA TYR A 185 -9.83 7.36 3.26
C TYR A 185 -8.65 8.11 3.88
N LEU A 186 -7.43 7.85 3.41
CA LEU A 186 -6.22 8.55 3.86
C LEU A 186 -6.26 10.04 3.50
N ASP A 187 -6.62 10.38 2.26
CA ASP A 187 -6.70 11.77 1.80
C ASP A 187 -7.82 12.55 2.52
N ARG A 188 -8.98 11.93 2.74
CA ARG A 188 -10.08 12.50 3.53
C ARG A 188 -9.62 12.86 4.94
N GLY A 189 -8.81 12.02 5.58
CA GLY A 189 -8.22 12.33 6.89
C GLY A 189 -7.45 13.64 6.88
N ASN A 190 -6.59 13.84 5.88
CA ASN A 190 -5.84 15.08 5.71
C ASN A 190 -6.74 16.28 5.41
N ARG A 191 -7.74 16.15 4.53
CA ARG A 191 -8.68 17.24 4.23
C ARG A 191 -9.47 17.68 5.46
N VAL A 192 -9.99 16.73 6.24
CA VAL A 192 -10.74 17.01 7.47
C VAL A 192 -9.86 17.74 8.48
N LEU A 193 -8.59 17.37 8.61
CA LEU A 193 -7.64 18.10 9.46
C LEU A 193 -7.43 19.54 8.99
N THR A 194 -7.23 19.77 7.69
CA THR A 194 -7.08 21.12 7.12
C THR A 194 -8.33 21.96 7.31
N MET A 195 -9.52 21.40 7.03
CA MET A 195 -10.80 22.09 7.21
C MET A 195 -11.04 22.47 8.68
N ARG A 196 -10.64 21.61 9.61
CA ARG A 196 -10.74 21.89 11.05
C ARG A 196 -9.85 23.07 11.46
N ARG A 197 -8.58 23.08 11.02
CA ARG A 197 -7.69 24.23 11.27
C ARG A 197 -8.26 25.53 10.73
N HIS A 198 -8.77 25.49 9.50
CA HIS A 198 -9.35 26.67 8.87
C HIS A 198 -10.61 27.16 9.59
N LEU A 199 -11.45 26.24 10.10
CA LEU A 199 -12.59 26.59 10.93
C LEU A 199 -12.16 27.30 12.22
N ASP A 200 -11.14 26.79 12.89
CA ASP A 200 -10.62 27.39 14.13
C ASP A 200 -10.06 28.81 13.87
N GLU A 201 -9.32 28.99 12.77
CA GLU A 201 -8.84 30.31 12.32
C GLU A 201 -9.98 31.30 12.06
N LEU A 202 -11.02 30.86 11.34
CA LEU A 202 -12.19 31.69 11.03
C LEU A 202 -12.98 32.07 12.29
N LEU A 203 -13.09 31.16 13.26
CA LEU A 203 -13.74 31.44 14.54
C LEU A 203 -12.97 32.50 15.32
N GLN A 204 -11.63 32.39 15.37
CA GLN A 204 -10.78 33.36 16.03
C GLN A 204 -10.87 34.75 15.36
N GLN A 205 -10.81 34.79 14.03
CA GLN A 205 -10.99 36.05 13.28
C GLN A 205 -12.36 36.69 13.53
N ASN A 206 -13.42 35.87 13.63
CA ASN A 206 -14.76 36.37 13.92
C ASN A 206 -14.82 37.04 15.31
N THR A 207 -14.20 36.42 16.33
CA THR A 207 -14.13 37.01 17.67
C THR A 207 -13.37 38.33 17.68
N GLU A 208 -12.21 38.40 16.99
CA GLU A 208 -11.41 39.62 16.90
C GLU A 208 -12.19 40.75 16.19
N LEU A 209 -12.90 40.43 15.10
CA LEU A 209 -13.72 41.40 14.38
C LEU A 209 -14.91 41.90 15.21
N GLN A 210 -15.54 41.04 16.02
CA GLN A 210 -16.62 41.45 16.92
C GLN A 210 -16.13 42.41 18.01
N GLU A 211 -14.96 42.16 18.59
CA GLU A 211 -14.35 43.06 19.57
C GLU A 211 -14.00 44.42 18.95
N GLN A 212 -13.43 44.41 17.72
CA GLN A 212 -13.14 45.64 16.98
C GLN A 212 -14.40 46.42 16.64
N GLU A 213 -15.47 45.73 16.22
CA GLU A 213 -16.77 46.35 15.96
C GLU A 213 -17.32 47.03 17.22
N GLN A 214 -17.24 46.36 18.37
CA GLN A 214 -17.70 46.92 19.65
C GLN A 214 -16.90 48.16 20.05
N LEU A 215 -15.57 48.12 19.92
CA LEU A 215 -14.70 49.27 20.20
C LEU A 215 -14.98 50.45 19.26
N LEU A 216 -15.18 50.18 17.97
CA LEU A 216 -15.50 51.22 16.99
C LEU A 216 -16.86 51.86 17.26
N ARG A 217 -17.87 51.07 17.64
CA ARG A 217 -19.18 51.57 18.05
C ARG A 217 -19.06 52.52 19.25
N GLN A 218 -18.30 52.17 20.28
CA GLN A 218 -18.08 53.04 21.43
C GLN A 218 -17.39 54.36 21.04
N LYS A 219 -16.38 54.32 20.18
CA LYS A 219 -15.70 55.53 19.68
C LYS A 219 -16.63 56.40 18.85
N TYR A 220 -17.48 55.79 18.03
CA TYR A 220 -18.48 56.49 17.25
C TYR A 220 -19.50 57.20 18.14
N ASP A 221 -20.00 56.53 19.19
CA ASP A 221 -20.92 57.12 20.15
C ASP A 221 -20.28 58.29 20.91
N GLN A 222 -19.00 58.18 21.30
CA GLN A 222 -18.25 59.29 21.90
C GLN A 222 -18.10 60.48 20.95
N ALA A 223 -17.79 60.23 19.68
CA ALA A 223 -17.68 61.29 18.68
C ALA A 223 -19.02 61.99 18.42
N ILE A 224 -20.14 61.27 18.50
CA ILE A 224 -21.48 61.88 18.43
C ILE A 224 -21.70 62.87 19.59
N ILE A 225 -21.34 62.47 20.82
CA ILE A 225 -21.49 63.34 22.00
C ILE A 225 -20.65 64.61 21.83
N GLN A 226 -19.38 64.47 21.42
CA GLN A 226 -18.50 65.61 21.16
C GLN A 226 -19.03 66.53 20.05
N LEU A 227 -19.61 65.96 18.98
CA LEU A 227 -20.25 66.74 17.93
C LEU A 227 -21.45 67.55 18.44
N ASP A 228 -22.26 66.99 19.34
CA ASP A 228 -23.40 67.68 19.93
C ASP A 228 -22.95 68.83 20.85
N GLU A 229 -21.91 68.63 21.65
CA GLU A 229 -21.29 69.67 22.49
C GLU A 229 -20.74 70.82 21.62
N LEU A 230 -19.94 70.52 20.60
CA LEU A 230 -19.41 71.52 19.69
C LEU A 230 -20.51 72.27 18.94
N LYS A 231 -21.60 71.59 18.56
CA LYS A 231 -22.77 72.26 17.95
C LYS A 231 -23.39 73.27 18.91
N LYS A 232 -23.58 72.91 20.19
CA LYS A 232 -24.12 73.81 21.23
C LYS A 232 -23.20 75.00 21.49
N GLU A 233 -21.90 74.78 21.54
CA GLU A 233 -20.93 75.86 21.69
C GLU A 233 -20.94 76.80 20.48
N ASN A 234 -20.99 76.24 19.27
CA ASN A 234 -21.06 77.03 18.05
C ASN A 234 -22.35 77.87 17.97
N THR A 235 -23.51 77.31 18.35
CA THR A 235 -24.75 78.09 18.45
C THR A 235 -24.64 79.21 19.48
N ARG A 236 -24.04 78.95 20.65
CA ARG A 236 -23.84 79.98 21.68
C ARG A 236 -22.92 81.10 21.20
N MET A 237 -21.82 80.75 20.53
CA MET A 237 -20.89 81.73 19.97
C MET A 237 -21.53 82.55 18.86
N HIS A 238 -22.36 81.92 18.01
CA HIS A 238 -23.14 82.60 16.99
C HIS A 238 -24.13 83.59 17.62
N ASP A 239 -24.89 83.15 18.62
CA ASP A 239 -25.84 84.00 19.36
C ASP A 239 -25.13 85.22 19.97
N CYS A 240 -24.03 85.03 20.72
CA CYS A 240 -23.24 86.15 21.25
C CYS A 240 -22.69 87.07 20.15
N GLY A 241 -22.23 86.50 19.03
CA GLY A 241 -21.79 87.27 17.86
C GLY A 241 -22.91 88.12 17.26
N THR A 242 -24.12 87.60 17.17
CA THR A 242 -25.29 88.35 16.70
C THR A 242 -25.72 89.44 17.68
N GLU A 243 -25.62 89.21 18.99
CA GLU A 243 -25.89 90.24 20.01
C GLU A 243 -24.90 91.40 19.93
N LEU A 244 -23.60 91.11 19.86
CA LEU A 244 -22.56 92.13 19.68
C LEU A 244 -22.76 92.90 18.36
N TRP A 245 -23.13 92.20 17.28
CA TRP A 245 -23.43 92.82 15.99
C TRP A 245 -24.63 93.77 16.07
N LYS A 246 -25.70 93.42 16.79
CA LYS A 246 -26.85 94.30 17.05
C LYS A 246 -26.41 95.57 17.81
N ILE A 247 -25.65 95.41 18.89
CA ILE A 247 -25.12 96.55 19.67
C ILE A 247 -24.30 97.49 18.79
N LEU A 248 -23.44 96.95 17.92
CA LEU A 248 -22.64 97.75 16.99
C LEU A 248 -23.50 98.49 15.95
N CYS A 249 -24.57 97.87 15.45
CA CYS A 249 -25.51 98.53 14.54
C CYS A 249 -26.23 99.69 15.23
N ASP A 250 -26.67 99.49 16.47
CA ASP A 250 -27.33 100.52 17.28
C ASP A 250 -26.40 101.72 17.56
N LEU A 251 -25.12 101.46 17.86
CA LEU A 251 -24.12 102.51 18.12
C LEU A 251 -23.73 103.32 16.87
N THR A 252 -23.84 102.72 15.67
CA THR A 252 -23.37 103.36 14.42
C THR A 252 -24.48 103.99 13.58
N ASN A 253 -25.76 103.82 13.95
CA ASN A 253 -26.94 104.31 13.23
C ASN A 253 -26.95 103.95 11.73
N LYS A 254 -26.27 102.85 11.34
CA LYS A 254 -26.21 102.35 9.97
C LYS A 254 -26.58 100.87 9.94
N VAL A 255 -27.70 100.56 9.28
CA VAL A 255 -28.09 99.18 8.98
C VAL A 255 -27.13 98.67 7.90
N THR A 256 -26.18 97.81 8.27
CA THR A 256 -25.34 97.11 7.29
C THR A 256 -26.03 95.82 6.83
N LEU A 257 -26.01 95.59 5.51
CA LEU A 257 -26.99 94.77 4.78
C LEU A 257 -26.84 93.24 4.87
N TYR A 258 -25.97 92.67 5.71
CA TYR A 258 -25.87 91.21 5.81
C TYR A 258 -25.60 90.74 7.25
N PRO A 259 -26.44 89.84 7.80
CA PRO A 259 -26.14 89.19 9.06
C PRO A 259 -24.92 88.26 8.88
N LEU A 260 -24.14 88.09 9.95
CA LEU A 260 -23.12 87.06 10.05
C LEU A 260 -23.76 85.69 9.73
N ARG A 261 -23.48 85.14 8.55
CA ARG A 261 -23.83 83.76 8.21
C ARG A 261 -22.95 82.80 8.99
#